data_AF-A0A9P6S7Y6-F1
#
_entry.id   AF-A0A9P6S7Y6-F1
#
_cell.length_a   1.000
_cell.length_b   1.000
_cell.length_c   1.000
_cell.angle_alpha   90.00
_cell.angle_beta   90.00
_cell.angle_gamma   90.00
#
_symmetry.space_group_name_H-M   'P 1'
#
loop_
_entity.id
_entity.type
_entity.pdbx_description
1 polymer ?
#
loop_
_entity_poly.entity_id
_entity_poly.type
_entity_poly.pdbx_seq_one_letter_code
_entity_poly.pdbx_strand_id
1 'polypeptide(L)'
;MSTTLATDKLTRILALISGGASALYTAPWLLPVLMIAGGLTSWTFDEYLFPLSNEWKEKRARQNELAKLDGKKDDLEHGHTASQSEPDATAGSADASDHSGTDAPVTVIHSADVDTEKTPSVNGSIRSRNKTDAVTLNNNNEKLEESNTETQYRPLFTYSKKLGFVFFLVFLALLIAAILVRALVPESTTAAYGTLTATFYFTGSIIFGGGPVIIPLLRTYTVDSGWMGDKQFLVGLALIQSLPGPNFNFACFLGAVSMVRANQSGVVGALLGYLAIFFPGLILKNAIIPFWQSVREHKSVKMVFRGVNACALGLVFSATWLLYAQTNAFGGSSGYHGVIASAAFVANGYLDFPAPLVIILGGAMGAIEYAVADL
;
A
#
# COMPACT_ATOMS: atom_id res chain seq x y z
N MET A 1 -1.04 7.87 0.94
CA MET A 1 0.08 6.92 0.73
C MET A 1 0.76 6.79 2.09
N SER A 2 0.69 5.63 2.78
CA SER A 2 1.18 5.59 4.16
C SER A 2 2.71 5.76 4.17
N THR A 3 3.18 6.77 4.90
CA THR A 3 4.59 7.12 5.09
C THR A 3 5.38 6.01 5.78
N THR A 4 4.70 4.96 6.26
CA THR A 4 5.26 3.76 6.89
C THR A 4 5.86 2.74 5.93
N LEU A 5 5.67 2.85 4.62
CA LEU A 5 6.31 1.93 3.65
C LEU A 5 7.82 2.17 3.49
N ALA A 6 8.37 3.30 3.94
CA ALA A 6 9.78 3.65 3.73
C ALA A 6 10.65 3.66 4.99
N THR A 7 10.17 3.12 6.12
CA THR A 7 10.90 3.15 7.40
C THR A 7 11.89 2.00 7.57
N ASP A 8 11.62 0.81 7.02
CA ASP A 8 12.49 -0.36 7.19
C ASP A 8 13.64 -0.41 6.16
N LYS A 9 14.85 -0.79 6.63
CA LYS A 9 16.06 -0.96 5.80
C LYS A 9 15.84 -1.99 4.70
N LEU A 10 15.14 -3.09 4.99
CA LEU A 10 14.87 -4.15 4.01
C LEU A 10 14.08 -3.60 2.81
N THR A 11 13.02 -2.85 3.10
CA THR A 11 12.12 -2.29 2.09
C THR A 11 12.86 -1.30 1.18
N ARG A 12 13.78 -0.51 1.73
CA ARG A 12 14.65 0.38 0.94
C ARG A 12 15.61 -0.37 0.01
N ILE A 13 16.24 -1.44 0.51
CA ILE A 13 17.14 -2.27 -0.28
C ILE A 13 16.37 -2.95 -1.43
N LEU A 14 15.19 -3.50 -1.14
CA LEU A 14 14.33 -4.11 -2.16
C LEU A 14 13.90 -3.11 -3.25
N ALA A 15 13.54 -1.88 -2.85
CA ALA A 15 13.19 -0.82 -3.79
C ALA A 15 14.39 -0.43 -4.68
N LEU A 16 15.60 -0.30 -4.12
CA LEU A 16 16.81 0.02 -4.88
C LEU A 16 17.19 -1.09 -5.86
N ILE A 17 17.18 -2.36 -5.41
CA ILE A 17 17.53 -3.50 -6.26
C ILE A 17 16.53 -3.64 -7.40
N SER A 18 15.22 -3.58 -7.11
CA SER A 18 14.19 -3.70 -8.15
C SER A 18 14.22 -2.54 -9.14
N GLY A 19 14.43 -1.30 -8.67
CA GLY A 19 14.55 -0.13 -9.54
C GLY A 19 15.80 -0.19 -10.42
N GLY A 20 16.95 -0.57 -9.86
CA GLY A 20 18.20 -0.75 -10.60
C GLY A 20 18.12 -1.87 -11.64
N ALA A 21 17.59 -3.04 -11.26
CA ALA A 21 17.41 -4.16 -12.17
C ALA A 21 16.46 -3.82 -13.33
N SER A 22 15.34 -3.14 -13.04
CA SER A 22 14.40 -2.68 -14.06
C SER A 22 14.99 -1.63 -15.00
N ALA A 23 15.85 -0.75 -14.49
CA ALA A 23 16.50 0.28 -15.31
C ALA A 23 17.58 -0.31 -16.24
N LEU A 24 18.26 -1.37 -15.80
CA LEU A 24 19.32 -2.04 -16.57
C LEU A 24 18.77 -3.04 -17.60
N TYR A 25 17.61 -3.64 -17.34
CA TYR A 25 17.04 -4.67 -18.21
C TYR A 25 15.56 -4.44 -18.47
N THR A 26 15.25 -3.91 -19.66
CA THR A 26 13.91 -3.52 -20.10
C THR A 26 13.16 -4.70 -20.73
N ALA A 27 12.99 -5.80 -19.99
CA ALA A 27 12.14 -6.89 -20.43
C ALA A 27 10.81 -6.89 -19.67
N PRO A 28 9.65 -6.94 -20.36
CA PRO A 28 8.34 -6.92 -19.69
C PRO A 28 8.12 -8.05 -18.68
N TRP A 29 8.75 -9.20 -18.91
CA TRP A 29 8.66 -10.36 -18.02
C TRP A 29 9.42 -10.18 -16.70
N LEU A 30 10.38 -9.24 -16.64
CA LEU A 30 11.16 -8.98 -15.43
C LEU A 30 10.28 -8.38 -14.32
N LEU A 31 9.27 -7.58 -14.69
CA LEU A 31 8.39 -6.90 -13.73
C LEU A 31 7.67 -7.87 -12.78
N PRO A 32 6.90 -8.88 -13.25
CA PRO A 32 6.26 -9.84 -12.35
C PRO A 32 7.28 -10.69 -11.57
N VAL A 33 8.43 -11.01 -12.16
CA VAL A 33 9.50 -11.78 -11.49
C VAL A 33 10.06 -11.00 -10.30
N LEU A 34 10.37 -9.70 -10.48
CA LEU A 34 10.84 -8.84 -9.40
C LEU A 34 9.81 -8.70 -8.28
N MET A 35 8.53 -8.58 -8.61
CA MET A 35 7.47 -8.50 -7.59
C MET A 35 7.38 -9.79 -6.76
N ILE A 36 7.41 -10.96 -7.42
CA ILE A 36 7.36 -12.26 -6.74
C ILE A 36 8.62 -12.46 -5.89
N ALA A 37 9.80 -12.15 -6.43
CA ALA A 37 11.06 -12.24 -5.71
C ALA A 37 11.10 -11.32 -4.48
N GLY A 38 10.60 -10.09 -4.59
CA GLY A 38 10.49 -9.15 -3.46
C GLY A 38 9.57 -9.65 -2.37
N GLY A 39 8.41 -10.20 -2.75
CA GLY A 39 7.46 -10.82 -1.82
C GLY A 39 8.04 -12.02 -1.08
N LEU A 40 8.69 -12.93 -1.80
CA LEU A 40 9.37 -14.09 -1.23
C LEU A 40 10.52 -13.67 -0.31
N THR A 41 11.32 -12.69 -0.70
CA THR A 41 12.46 -12.21 0.10
C THR A 41 11.99 -11.57 1.41
N SER A 42 10.90 -10.79 1.39
CA SER A 42 10.34 -10.23 2.63
C SER A 42 9.77 -11.32 3.53
N TRP A 43 9.14 -12.35 2.95
CA TRP A 43 8.62 -13.48 3.71
C TRP A 43 9.74 -14.31 4.35
N THR A 44 10.78 -14.67 3.60
CA THR A 44 11.92 -15.43 4.14
C THR A 44 12.69 -14.63 5.18
N PHE A 45 12.82 -13.31 5.00
CA PHE A 45 13.47 -12.46 5.97
C PHE A 45 12.71 -12.41 7.30
N ASP A 46 11.40 -12.19 7.27
CA ASP A 46 10.60 -12.05 8.51
C ASP A 46 10.33 -13.39 9.21
N GLU A 47 10.24 -14.49 8.44
CA GLU A 47 9.93 -15.81 9.00
C GLU A 47 11.19 -16.53 9.51
N TYR A 48 12.33 -16.38 8.83
CA TYR A 48 13.57 -17.08 9.19
C TYR A 48 14.67 -16.15 9.70
N LEU A 49 15.04 -15.09 8.96
CA LEU A 49 16.20 -14.27 9.34
C LEU A 49 15.97 -13.38 10.57
N PHE A 50 14.78 -12.81 10.73
CA PHE A 50 14.47 -11.91 11.83
C PHE A 50 14.52 -12.59 13.21
N PRO A 51 13.87 -13.76 13.44
CA PRO A 51 13.98 -14.44 14.73
C PRO A 51 15.41 -14.90 15.02
N LEU A 52 16.13 -15.42 14.02
CA LEU A 52 17.55 -15.74 14.15
C LEU A 52 18.36 -14.50 14.55
N SER A 53 18.21 -13.36 13.87
CA SER A 53 18.94 -12.14 14.22
C SER A 53 18.71 -11.72 15.69
N ASN A 54 17.49 -11.84 16.20
CA ASN A 54 17.18 -11.49 17.57
C ASN A 54 17.78 -12.47 18.58
N GLU A 55 17.72 -13.79 18.33
CA GLU A 55 18.37 -14.78 19.20
C GLU A 55 19.88 -14.54 19.31
N TRP A 56 20.53 -14.19 18.19
CA TRP A 56 21.96 -13.89 18.18
C TRP A 56 22.30 -12.58 18.90
N LYS A 57 21.45 -11.55 18.78
CA LYS A 57 21.60 -10.29 19.52
C LYS A 57 21.41 -10.50 21.02
N GLU A 58 20.42 -11.28 21.43
CA GLU A 58 20.19 -11.62 22.84
C GLU A 58 21.34 -12.44 23.42
N LYS A 59 21.90 -13.39 22.67
CA LYS A 59 23.09 -14.14 23.10
C LYS A 59 24.30 -13.22 23.31
N ARG A 60 24.53 -12.26 22.41
CA ARG A 60 25.61 -11.27 22.57
C ARG A 60 25.35 -10.30 23.71
N ALA A 61 24.11 -9.87 23.92
CA ALA A 61 23.74 -9.02 25.05
C ALA A 61 24.01 -9.74 26.38
N ARG A 62 23.60 -11.02 26.50
CA ARG A 62 23.90 -11.87 27.65
C ARG A 62 25.40 -12.07 27.87
N GLN A 63 26.18 -12.31 26.80
CA GLN A 63 27.64 -12.42 26.91
C GLN A 63 28.30 -11.11 27.38
N ASN A 64 27.84 -9.97 26.88
CA ASN A 64 28.35 -8.66 27.32
C ASN A 64 27.97 -8.35 28.78
N GLU A 65 26.78 -8.77 29.24
CA GLU A 65 26.41 -8.65 30.66
C GLU A 65 27.27 -9.56 31.55
N LEU A 66 27.50 -10.81 31.14
CA LEU A 66 28.37 -11.73 31.86
C LEU A 66 29.81 -11.21 31.94
N ALA A 67 30.37 -10.68 30.85
CA ALA A 67 31.70 -10.08 30.84
C ALA A 67 31.82 -8.84 31.75
N LYS A 68 30.75 -8.05 31.88
CA LYS A 68 30.71 -6.92 32.83
C LYS A 68 30.66 -7.38 34.29
N LEU A 69 29.98 -8.49 34.57
CA LEU A 69 29.92 -9.07 35.91
C LEU A 69 31.26 -9.72 36.31
N ASP A 70 31.96 -10.32 35.35
CA ASP A 70 33.28 -10.93 35.55
C ASP A 70 34.35 -9.87 35.80
N GLY A 71 34.42 -8.82 34.97
CA GLY A 71 35.34 -7.70 35.20
C GLY A 71 35.10 -6.99 36.54
N LYS A 72 33.83 -6.84 36.94
CA LYS A 72 33.48 -6.27 38.25
C LYS A 72 33.89 -7.18 39.42
N LYS A 73 33.97 -8.49 39.21
CA LYS A 73 34.48 -9.45 40.21
C LYS A 73 36.00 -9.39 40.30
N ASP A 74 36.68 -9.31 39.17
CA ASP A 74 38.14 -9.14 39.12
C ASP A 74 38.58 -7.84 39.80
N ASP A 75 37.85 -6.74 39.60
CA ASP A 75 38.08 -5.46 40.27
C ASP A 75 37.93 -5.55 41.80
N LEU A 76 37.02 -6.42 42.28
CA LEU A 76 36.80 -6.67 43.71
C LEU A 76 37.83 -7.64 44.30
N GLU A 77 38.32 -8.61 43.54
CA GLU A 77 39.35 -9.57 43.96
C GLU A 77 40.76 -8.97 43.90
N HIS A 78 41.03 -7.99 43.02
CA HIS A 78 42.33 -7.33 42.87
C HIS A 78 42.43 -5.98 43.61
N GLY A 79 41.36 -5.51 44.25
CA GLY A 79 41.33 -4.28 45.05
C GLY A 79 41.95 -4.38 46.46
N HIS A 80 42.49 -5.53 46.87
CA HIS A 80 43.02 -5.74 48.23
C HIS A 80 44.56 -5.83 48.35
N THR A 81 45.31 -5.55 47.29
CA THR A 81 46.80 -5.54 47.33
C THR A 81 47.38 -4.14 47.14
N ALA A 82 47.11 -3.24 48.09
CA ALA A 82 47.94 -2.06 48.30
C ALA A 82 48.10 -1.80 49.81
N SER A 83 49.17 -2.33 50.40
CA SER A 83 49.55 -2.07 51.79
C SER A 83 50.69 -1.03 51.87
N GLN A 84 50.39 0.08 52.55
CA GLN A 84 51.18 0.92 53.48
C GLN A 84 52.72 0.98 53.45
N SER A 85 53.25 2.21 53.59
CA SER A 85 54.34 2.63 54.53
C SER A 85 54.49 4.17 54.47
N GLU A 86 54.07 4.98 55.47
CA GLU A 86 54.63 5.35 56.80
C GLU A 86 55.30 6.76 56.78
N PRO A 87 55.66 7.40 57.92
CA PRO A 87 54.96 8.55 58.51
C PRO A 87 55.75 9.87 58.50
N ASP A 88 55.10 11.01 58.78
CA ASP A 88 55.82 12.17 59.31
C ASP A 88 54.92 13.07 60.18
N ALA A 89 55.45 13.48 61.32
CA ALA A 89 54.81 14.34 62.30
C ALA A 89 55.71 15.56 62.55
N THR A 90 55.17 16.78 62.45
CA THR A 90 55.45 17.88 63.41
C THR A 90 54.58 19.13 63.16
N ALA A 91 53.79 19.44 64.19
CA ALA A 91 53.50 20.75 64.81
C ALA A 91 53.29 22.03 63.97
N GLY A 92 52.17 22.72 64.24
CA GLY A 92 52.10 24.18 64.12
C GLY A 92 50.70 24.83 64.02
N SER A 93 50.25 25.41 65.14
CA SER A 93 49.32 26.54 65.32
C SER A 93 47.82 26.43 64.96
N ALA A 94 47.04 26.47 66.04
CA ALA A 94 45.75 27.13 66.29
C ALA A 94 45.11 27.99 65.18
N ASP A 95 43.81 27.82 64.97
CA ASP A 95 42.83 28.86 65.32
C ASP A 95 41.42 28.26 65.55
N ALA A 96 40.65 28.92 66.40
CA ALA A 96 39.37 28.48 66.93
C ALA A 96 38.20 29.24 66.28
N SER A 97 37.10 28.53 65.97
CA SER A 97 35.69 29.01 65.96
C SER A 97 34.87 28.13 65.03
N ASP A 98 33.57 27.89 65.19
CA ASP A 98 32.66 27.76 66.32
C ASP A 98 31.40 27.13 65.70
N HIS A 99 30.61 26.48 66.55
CA HIS A 99 29.19 26.21 66.41
C HIS A 99 28.66 25.08 65.50
N SER A 100 28.20 24.07 66.25
CA SER A 100 26.83 23.51 66.25
C SER A 100 26.39 22.76 64.99
N GLY A 101 25.94 21.51 65.05
CA GLY A 101 25.59 20.64 66.16
C GLY A 101 24.72 19.53 65.57
N THR A 102 25.07 18.29 65.91
CA THR A 102 24.17 17.19 66.34
C THR A 102 22.89 16.91 65.53
N ASP A 103 22.51 15.70 65.15
CA ASP A 103 22.98 14.35 65.42
C ASP A 103 22.12 13.44 64.52
N ALA A 104 22.71 12.38 63.97
CA ALA A 104 21.98 11.18 63.58
C ALA A 104 21.82 10.29 64.85
N PRO A 105 21.35 9.02 64.86
CA PRO A 105 20.84 8.15 63.77
C PRO A 105 19.69 7.18 64.22
N VAL A 106 19.43 6.12 63.41
CA VAL A 106 19.07 4.71 63.83
C VAL A 106 17.63 4.47 64.40
N THR A 107 16.87 3.38 64.22
CA THR A 107 16.75 2.17 63.36
C THR A 107 15.42 1.44 63.78
N VAL A 108 14.94 0.46 62.98
CA VAL A 108 14.21 -0.79 63.35
C VAL A 108 12.65 -0.82 63.46
N ILE A 109 12.04 -1.54 62.49
CA ILE A 109 11.04 -2.66 62.53
C ILE A 109 9.75 -2.55 63.41
N HIS A 110 8.56 -2.68 62.80
CA HIS A 110 7.62 -3.80 63.09
C HIS A 110 6.44 -3.96 62.10
N SER A 111 6.15 -5.24 61.85
CA SER A 111 5.09 -5.93 61.12
C SER A 111 3.64 -5.68 61.59
N ALA A 112 2.65 -5.97 60.74
CA ALA A 112 1.54 -6.90 61.01
C ALA A 112 0.50 -6.97 59.86
N ASP A 113 0.22 -8.19 59.41
CA ASP A 113 -0.95 -8.61 58.62
C ASP A 113 -2.25 -8.60 59.44
N VAL A 114 -3.42 -8.35 58.81
CA VAL A 114 -4.73 -8.97 59.17
C VAL A 114 -5.66 -9.01 57.96
N ASP A 115 -6.10 -10.23 57.61
CA ASP A 115 -7.18 -10.58 56.66
C ASP A 115 -8.59 -10.27 57.19
N THR A 116 -9.58 -9.93 56.33
CA THR A 116 -10.92 -10.58 56.37
C THR A 116 -11.86 -10.27 55.18
N GLU A 117 -12.23 -11.35 54.51
CA GLU A 117 -13.44 -11.77 53.76
C GLU A 117 -14.75 -10.92 53.62
N LYS A 118 -15.43 -11.19 52.48
CA LYS A 118 -16.89 -11.37 52.19
C LYS A 118 -17.69 -10.28 51.41
N THR A 119 -18.15 -10.71 50.23
CA THR A 119 -19.30 -10.20 49.42
C THR A 119 -20.64 -10.71 50.02
N PRO A 120 -21.86 -10.50 49.45
CA PRO A 120 -22.32 -9.77 48.24
C PRO A 120 -23.59 -8.88 48.45
N SER A 121 -23.98 -8.05 47.47
CA SER A 121 -25.38 -7.57 47.32
C SER A 121 -25.61 -6.90 45.95
N VAL A 122 -26.84 -7.04 45.45
CA VAL A 122 -27.33 -6.92 44.07
C VAL A 122 -28.20 -5.65 43.89
N ASN A 123 -28.33 -5.22 42.63
CA ASN A 123 -29.37 -4.36 42.02
C ASN A 123 -29.30 -2.83 42.16
N GLY A 124 -28.92 -2.20 41.03
CA GLY A 124 -29.88 -1.49 40.16
C GLY A 124 -30.42 -0.12 40.62
N SER A 125 -30.08 0.94 39.87
CA SER A 125 -31.05 1.79 39.15
C SER A 125 -30.43 3.09 38.62
N ILE A 126 -30.70 3.35 37.35
CA ILE A 126 -31.23 4.61 36.79
C ILE A 126 -30.46 5.92 37.06
N ARG A 127 -29.77 6.37 35.99
CA ARG A 127 -29.86 7.72 35.38
C ARG A 127 -29.58 8.92 36.31
N SER A 128 -28.42 9.55 36.10
CA SER A 128 -28.35 11.01 36.13
C SER A 128 -27.40 11.53 35.06
N ARG A 129 -28.00 12.29 34.14
CA ARG A 129 -27.39 13.01 33.04
C ARG A 129 -27.45 14.48 33.43
N ASN A 130 -26.31 15.04 33.80
CA ASN A 130 -25.86 16.41 33.57
C ASN A 130 -24.97 16.87 34.72
N LYS A 131 -23.71 17.15 34.39
CA LYS A 131 -23.07 18.38 34.86
C LYS A 131 -22.08 18.84 33.79
N THR A 132 -22.53 19.82 33.02
CA THR A 132 -21.68 20.84 32.41
C THR A 132 -20.79 21.41 33.51
N ASP A 133 -19.49 21.54 33.25
CA ASP A 133 -18.62 22.65 33.70
C ASP A 133 -17.16 22.22 33.57
N ALA A 134 -16.52 22.63 32.47
CA ALA A 134 -15.14 23.13 32.43
C ALA A 134 -14.75 23.33 30.96
N VAL A 135 -15.20 24.46 30.40
CA VAL A 135 -14.48 25.12 29.32
C VAL A 135 -13.20 25.66 29.94
N THR A 136 -12.11 24.90 29.83
CA THR A 136 -10.76 25.42 30.03
C THR A 136 -9.88 24.85 28.92
N LEU A 137 -9.72 25.68 27.89
CA LEU A 137 -8.55 25.79 27.02
C LEU A 137 -7.71 24.52 26.84
N ASN A 138 -7.96 23.79 25.76
CA ASN A 138 -6.88 23.03 25.13
C ASN A 138 -7.04 22.95 23.60
N ASN A 139 -7.00 24.11 22.94
CA ASN A 139 -6.99 24.23 21.47
C ASN A 139 -5.66 23.76 20.82
N ASN A 140 -4.73 23.18 21.59
CA ASN A 140 -3.46 22.67 21.09
C ASN A 140 -3.44 21.15 20.90
N ASN A 141 -4.48 20.43 21.35
CA ASN A 141 -4.57 18.98 21.18
C ASN A 141 -5.38 18.53 19.97
N GLU A 142 -6.27 19.37 19.40
CA GLU A 142 -7.02 19.00 18.18
C GLU A 142 -6.11 18.86 16.95
N LYS A 143 -5.03 19.64 16.86
CA LYS A 143 -4.07 19.58 15.75
C LYS A 143 -3.05 18.43 15.84
N LEU A 144 -2.92 17.78 16.99
CA LEU A 144 -1.96 16.70 17.20
C LEU A 144 -2.63 15.30 17.14
N GLU A 145 -3.96 15.23 17.24
CA GLU A 145 -4.70 13.98 17.06
C GLU A 145 -5.19 13.74 15.63
N GLU A 146 -5.34 14.77 14.79
CA GLU A 146 -5.74 14.60 13.38
C GLU A 146 -4.67 13.93 12.49
N SER A 147 -3.40 13.92 12.89
CA SER A 147 -2.31 13.33 12.10
C SER A 147 -2.14 11.81 12.25
N ASN A 148 -2.86 11.16 13.18
CA ASN A 148 -2.73 9.72 13.45
C ASN A 148 -4.04 8.94 13.24
N THR A 149 -4.98 9.49 12.48
CA THR A 149 -6.10 8.69 11.99
C THR A 149 -5.62 7.81 10.84
N GLU A 150 -4.84 6.76 11.17
CA GLU A 150 -4.87 5.55 10.36
C GLU A 150 -6.35 5.25 10.15
N THR A 151 -6.81 5.37 8.90
CA THR A 151 -8.19 5.11 8.55
C THR A 151 -8.44 3.65 8.89
N GLN A 152 -8.94 3.39 10.09
CA GLN A 152 -9.47 2.12 10.55
C GLN A 152 -10.54 1.76 9.52
N TYR A 153 -10.16 0.92 8.55
CA TYR A 153 -11.04 0.39 7.52
C TYR A 153 -12.04 -0.52 8.24
N ARG A 154 -13.05 0.06 8.89
CA ARG A 154 -14.21 -0.66 9.38
C ARG A 154 -15.01 -1.03 8.13
N PRO A 155 -15.05 -2.30 7.72
CA PRO A 155 -15.87 -2.69 6.59
C PRO A 155 -17.32 -2.35 6.94
N LEU A 156 -17.88 -1.34 6.25
CA LEU A 156 -19.28 -0.94 6.43
C LEU A 156 -20.27 -2.05 6.05
N PHE A 157 -19.80 -3.12 5.39
CA PHE A 157 -20.53 -4.37 5.16
C PHE A 157 -19.59 -5.57 5.18
N THR A 158 -19.60 -6.37 6.24
CA THR A 158 -19.04 -7.73 6.22
C THR A 158 -20.17 -8.70 5.90
N TYR A 159 -20.27 -9.10 4.61
CA TYR A 159 -21.19 -10.14 4.19
C TYR A 159 -20.69 -11.53 4.64
N SER A 160 -21.59 -12.50 4.78
CA SER A 160 -21.24 -13.88 5.15
C SER A 160 -20.38 -14.55 4.07
N LYS A 161 -19.41 -15.39 4.46
CA LYS A 161 -18.61 -16.22 3.54
C LYS A 161 -19.47 -17.08 2.60
N LYS A 162 -20.66 -17.50 3.07
CA LYS A 162 -21.65 -18.22 2.26
C LYS A 162 -22.13 -17.38 1.06
N LEU A 163 -22.39 -16.09 1.28
CA LEU A 163 -22.83 -15.18 0.22
C LEU A 163 -21.73 -14.94 -0.81
N GLY A 164 -20.47 -14.83 -0.38
CA GLY A 164 -19.32 -14.75 -1.30
C GLY A 164 -19.21 -15.97 -2.20
N PHE A 165 -19.41 -17.17 -1.64
CA PHE A 165 -19.44 -18.41 -2.41
C PHE A 165 -20.62 -18.46 -3.40
N VAL A 166 -21.79 -17.95 -3.02
CA VAL A 166 -22.93 -17.81 -3.94
C VAL A 166 -22.59 -16.89 -5.11
N PHE A 167 -22.00 -15.71 -4.86
CA PHE A 167 -21.56 -14.82 -5.95
C PHE A 167 -20.55 -15.50 -6.87
N PHE A 168 -19.61 -16.27 -6.32
CA PHE A 168 -18.65 -17.04 -7.12
C PHE A 168 -19.34 -18.09 -8.00
N LEU A 169 -20.30 -18.85 -7.46
CA LEU A 169 -21.07 -19.81 -8.24
C LEU A 169 -21.93 -19.14 -9.32
N VAL A 170 -22.52 -17.99 -9.02
CA VAL A 170 -23.28 -17.19 -10.01
C VAL A 170 -22.36 -16.72 -11.14
N PHE A 171 -21.17 -16.22 -10.81
CA PHE A 171 -20.17 -15.86 -11.81
C PHE A 171 -19.84 -17.04 -12.73
N LEU A 172 -19.58 -18.22 -12.16
CA LEU A 172 -19.24 -19.43 -12.92
C LEU A 172 -20.40 -19.90 -13.80
N ALA A 173 -21.62 -19.89 -13.27
CA ALA A 173 -22.82 -20.25 -14.00
C ALA A 173 -23.06 -19.32 -15.20
N LEU A 174 -22.91 -18.01 -15.00
CA LEU A 174 -23.03 -17.01 -16.08
C LEU A 174 -21.89 -17.14 -17.11
N LEU A 175 -20.68 -17.49 -16.68
CA LEU A 175 -19.56 -17.75 -17.59
C LEU A 175 -19.83 -18.97 -18.47
N ILE A 176 -20.32 -20.07 -17.88
CA ILE A 176 -20.71 -21.26 -18.63
C ILE A 176 -21.85 -20.91 -19.59
N ALA A 177 -22.87 -20.18 -19.15
CA ALA A 177 -23.96 -19.74 -20.01
C ALA A 177 -23.46 -18.88 -21.18
N ALA A 178 -22.54 -17.96 -20.94
CA ALA A 178 -21.93 -17.13 -21.99
C ALA A 178 -21.14 -17.99 -23.00
N ILE A 179 -20.37 -18.97 -22.54
CA ILE A 179 -19.64 -19.91 -23.41
C ILE A 179 -20.63 -20.73 -24.24
N LEU A 180 -21.71 -21.25 -23.63
CA LEU A 180 -22.73 -22.04 -24.32
C LEU A 180 -23.45 -21.21 -25.38
N VAL A 181 -23.85 -19.97 -25.07
CA VAL A 181 -24.48 -19.08 -26.07
C VAL A 181 -23.54 -18.86 -27.25
N ARG A 182 -22.24 -18.63 -27.00
CA ARG A 182 -21.26 -18.44 -28.08
C ARG A 182 -20.97 -19.71 -28.88
N ALA A 183 -21.05 -20.87 -28.26
CA ALA A 183 -20.81 -22.16 -28.92
C ALA A 183 -22.03 -22.67 -29.71
N LEU A 184 -23.23 -22.40 -29.22
CA LEU A 184 -24.47 -22.93 -29.79
C LEU A 184 -25.13 -21.99 -30.81
N VAL A 185 -24.88 -20.68 -30.71
CA VAL A 185 -25.39 -19.71 -31.68
C VAL A 185 -24.39 -19.60 -32.83
N PRO A 186 -24.76 -19.94 -34.08
CA PRO A 186 -23.87 -19.81 -35.23
C PRO A 186 -23.34 -18.39 -35.36
N GLU A 187 -22.06 -18.25 -35.72
CA GLU A 187 -21.50 -16.93 -36.03
C GLU A 187 -22.28 -16.33 -37.19
N SER A 188 -22.99 -15.25 -36.89
CA SER A 188 -23.72 -14.46 -37.88
C SER A 188 -23.06 -13.10 -37.97
N THR A 189 -23.07 -12.54 -39.18
CA THR A 189 -22.50 -11.21 -39.48
C THR A 189 -23.25 -10.08 -38.76
N THR A 190 -24.40 -10.40 -38.15
CA THR A 190 -25.29 -9.47 -37.48
C THR A 190 -25.33 -9.77 -35.98
N ALA A 191 -24.97 -8.80 -35.14
CA ALA A 191 -25.02 -8.97 -33.70
C ALA A 191 -26.48 -9.12 -33.20
N ALA A 192 -26.71 -10.10 -32.32
CA ALA A 192 -27.93 -10.22 -31.54
C ALA A 192 -27.66 -9.85 -30.08
N TYR A 193 -28.66 -9.37 -29.33
CA TYR A 193 -28.46 -8.98 -27.94
C TYR A 193 -27.82 -10.09 -27.08
N GLY A 194 -28.23 -11.34 -27.30
CA GLY A 194 -27.68 -12.50 -26.58
C GLY A 194 -26.22 -12.76 -26.91
N THR A 195 -25.84 -12.73 -28.19
CA THR A 195 -24.44 -12.97 -28.62
C THR A 195 -23.52 -11.82 -28.22
N LEU A 196 -23.99 -10.57 -28.30
CA LEU A 196 -23.28 -9.39 -27.80
C LEU A 196 -22.99 -9.51 -26.30
N THR A 197 -24.04 -9.76 -25.50
CA THR A 197 -23.93 -9.85 -24.03
C THR A 197 -23.02 -11.01 -23.63
N ALA A 198 -23.19 -12.19 -24.23
CA ALA A 198 -22.35 -13.35 -23.95
C ALA A 198 -20.89 -13.12 -24.31
N THR A 199 -20.63 -12.49 -25.45
CA THR A 199 -19.27 -12.16 -25.91
C THR A 199 -18.59 -11.19 -24.95
N PHE A 200 -19.24 -10.08 -24.60
CA PHE A 200 -18.61 -9.08 -23.74
C PHE A 200 -18.51 -9.55 -22.28
N TYR A 201 -19.46 -10.34 -21.79
CA TYR A 201 -19.35 -11.01 -20.49
C TYR A 201 -18.16 -11.98 -20.47
N PHE A 202 -17.99 -12.79 -21.52
CA PHE A 202 -16.85 -13.67 -21.66
C PHE A 202 -15.54 -12.88 -21.68
N THR A 203 -15.43 -11.88 -22.57
CA THR A 203 -14.24 -11.00 -22.67
C THR A 203 -13.90 -10.36 -21.33
N GLY A 204 -14.90 -9.83 -20.62
CA GLY A 204 -14.72 -9.24 -19.28
C GLY A 204 -14.35 -10.26 -18.19
N SER A 205 -14.66 -11.54 -18.38
CA SER A 205 -14.32 -12.62 -17.44
C SER A 205 -12.91 -13.17 -17.63
N ILE A 206 -12.41 -13.20 -18.87
CA ILE A 206 -11.10 -13.80 -19.18
C ILE A 206 -9.96 -12.80 -19.22
N ILE A 207 -10.26 -11.50 -19.16
CA ILE A 207 -9.21 -10.50 -19.27
C ILE A 207 -8.36 -10.42 -18.01
N PHE A 208 -7.05 -10.59 -18.20
CA PHE A 208 -6.03 -10.30 -17.21
C PHE A 208 -5.07 -9.25 -17.78
N GLY A 209 -4.93 -8.12 -17.08
CA GLY A 209 -3.99 -7.06 -17.44
C GLY A 209 -4.59 -5.95 -18.32
N GLY A 210 -5.11 -4.89 -17.68
CA GLY A 210 -5.30 -3.56 -18.26
C GLY A 210 -6.13 -3.41 -19.54
N GLY A 211 -6.24 -2.17 -20.01
CA GLY A 211 -6.93 -1.82 -21.25
C GLY A 211 -6.25 -2.28 -22.55
N PRO A 212 -4.91 -2.26 -22.70
CA PRO A 212 -4.27 -2.61 -23.97
C PRO A 212 -4.49 -4.04 -24.45
N VAL A 213 -4.65 -4.99 -23.51
CA VAL A 213 -4.82 -6.41 -23.84
C VAL A 213 -6.26 -6.72 -24.31
N ILE A 214 -7.24 -5.89 -23.93
CA ILE A 214 -8.64 -6.12 -24.32
C ILE A 214 -8.94 -5.72 -25.76
N ILE A 215 -8.25 -4.70 -26.26
CA ILE A 215 -8.58 -4.07 -27.54
C ILE A 215 -8.43 -5.07 -28.71
N PRO A 216 -7.34 -5.86 -28.81
CA PRO A 216 -7.23 -6.89 -29.85
C PRO A 216 -8.36 -7.92 -29.76
N LEU A 217 -8.70 -8.36 -28.55
CA LEU A 217 -9.74 -9.36 -28.33
C LEU A 217 -11.13 -8.84 -28.74
N LEU A 218 -11.45 -7.59 -28.37
CA LEU A 218 -12.68 -6.92 -28.79
C LEU A 218 -12.70 -6.70 -30.31
N ARG A 219 -11.56 -6.38 -30.93
CA ARG A 219 -11.47 -6.25 -32.39
C ARG A 219 -11.83 -7.58 -33.05
N THR A 220 -11.30 -8.70 -32.57
CA THR A 220 -11.62 -10.02 -33.12
C THR A 220 -13.11 -10.33 -33.02
N TYR A 221 -13.74 -10.07 -31.88
CA TYR A 221 -15.16 -10.39 -31.71
C TYR A 221 -16.15 -9.36 -32.29
N THR A 222 -15.68 -8.23 -32.80
CA THR A 222 -16.55 -7.19 -33.38
C THR A 222 -16.26 -6.95 -34.85
N VAL A 223 -15.00 -6.75 -35.22
CA VAL A 223 -14.59 -6.48 -36.60
C VAL A 223 -14.46 -7.77 -37.39
N ASP A 224 -13.69 -8.74 -36.87
CA ASP A 224 -13.45 -9.99 -37.62
C ASP A 224 -14.76 -10.80 -37.74
N SER A 225 -15.66 -10.69 -36.76
CA SER A 225 -17.04 -11.23 -36.82
C SER A 225 -18.02 -10.43 -37.70
N GLY A 226 -17.60 -9.29 -38.25
CA GLY A 226 -18.40 -8.47 -39.19
C GLY A 226 -19.46 -7.56 -38.57
N TRP A 227 -19.51 -7.44 -37.24
CA TRP A 227 -20.44 -6.57 -36.51
C TRP A 227 -20.15 -5.09 -36.69
N MET A 228 -18.92 -4.74 -37.06
CA MET A 228 -18.55 -3.37 -37.43
C MET A 228 -17.34 -3.35 -38.37
N GLY A 229 -17.11 -2.21 -39.04
CA GLY A 229 -15.93 -2.04 -39.89
C GLY A 229 -14.70 -1.55 -39.12
N ASP A 230 -13.51 -1.81 -39.67
CA ASP A 230 -12.22 -1.36 -39.12
C ASP A 230 -12.19 0.15 -38.83
N LYS A 231 -12.67 0.97 -39.77
CA LYS A 231 -12.69 2.43 -39.61
C LYS A 231 -13.53 2.85 -38.41
N GLN A 232 -14.68 2.22 -38.19
CA GLN A 232 -15.56 2.52 -37.07
C GLN A 232 -14.92 2.11 -35.74
N PHE A 233 -14.23 0.97 -35.72
CA PHE A 233 -13.50 0.50 -34.56
C PHE A 233 -12.38 1.47 -34.17
N LEU A 234 -11.57 1.92 -35.14
CA LEU A 234 -10.47 2.86 -34.90
C LEU A 234 -10.97 4.24 -34.44
N VAL A 235 -12.08 4.74 -35.00
CA VAL A 235 -12.72 5.98 -34.52
C VAL A 235 -13.16 5.84 -33.06
N GLY A 236 -13.82 4.74 -32.72
CA GLY A 236 -14.23 4.48 -31.35
C GLY A 236 -13.05 4.36 -30.39
N LEU A 237 -11.95 3.74 -30.82
CA LEU A 237 -10.72 3.64 -30.04
C LEU A 237 -10.11 5.03 -29.78
N ALA A 238 -10.05 5.89 -30.80
CA ALA A 238 -9.56 7.27 -30.66
C ALA A 238 -10.44 8.08 -29.70
N LEU A 239 -11.76 7.92 -29.76
CA LEU A 239 -12.70 8.58 -28.85
C LEU A 239 -12.49 8.13 -27.40
N ILE A 240 -12.34 6.83 -27.14
CA ILE A 240 -12.12 6.32 -25.78
C ILE A 240 -10.78 6.76 -25.21
N GLN A 241 -9.73 6.80 -26.01
CA GLN A 241 -8.42 7.29 -25.57
C GLN A 241 -8.42 8.80 -25.26
N SER A 242 -9.42 9.54 -25.76
CA SER A 242 -9.59 10.98 -25.49
C SER A 242 -10.41 11.24 -24.23
N LEU A 243 -11.18 10.26 -23.76
CA LEU A 243 -12.06 10.40 -22.59
C LEU A 243 -11.37 9.88 -21.32
N PRO A 244 -11.52 10.55 -20.17
CA PRO A 244 -11.06 10.01 -18.91
C PRO A 244 -11.90 8.78 -18.54
N GLY A 245 -11.25 7.69 -18.14
CA GLY A 245 -11.93 6.52 -17.61
C GLY A 245 -11.25 5.20 -17.96
N PRO A 246 -11.86 4.08 -17.55
CA PRO A 246 -11.37 2.76 -17.91
C PRO A 246 -11.57 2.51 -19.41
N ASN A 247 -10.55 1.97 -20.08
CA ASN A 247 -10.63 1.59 -21.50
C ASN A 247 -11.78 0.60 -21.80
N PHE A 248 -12.29 -0.11 -20.79
CA PHE A 248 -13.47 -0.98 -20.90
C PHE A 248 -14.76 -0.23 -21.27
N ASN A 249 -14.82 1.09 -21.06
CA ASN A 249 -15.92 1.93 -21.55
C ASN A 249 -16.09 1.83 -23.07
N PHE A 250 -15.05 1.42 -23.80
CA PHE A 250 -15.13 1.14 -25.23
C PHE A 250 -16.24 0.14 -25.60
N ALA A 251 -16.56 -0.81 -24.70
CA ALA A 251 -17.66 -1.75 -24.90
C ALA A 251 -19.02 -1.07 -25.11
N CYS A 252 -19.23 0.10 -24.52
CA CYS A 252 -20.45 0.90 -24.73
C CYS A 252 -20.55 1.34 -26.19
N PHE A 253 -19.47 1.88 -26.75
CA PHE A 253 -19.42 2.28 -28.17
C PHE A 253 -19.55 1.08 -29.10
N LEU A 254 -18.80 0.00 -28.84
CA LEU A 254 -18.83 -1.22 -29.65
C LEU A 254 -20.23 -1.84 -29.65
N GLY A 255 -20.89 -1.91 -28.50
CA GLY A 255 -22.25 -2.41 -28.37
C GLY A 255 -23.25 -1.55 -29.13
N ALA A 256 -23.14 -0.22 -29.05
CA ALA A 256 -24.01 0.68 -29.79
C ALA A 256 -23.90 0.49 -31.31
N VAL A 257 -22.67 0.53 -31.85
CA VAL A 257 -22.45 0.44 -33.30
C VAL A 257 -22.82 -0.93 -33.84
N SER A 258 -22.48 -2.00 -33.11
CA SER A 258 -22.83 -3.37 -33.50
C SER A 258 -24.35 -3.56 -33.60
N MET A 259 -25.12 -3.02 -32.65
CA MET A 259 -26.59 -3.12 -32.68
C MET A 259 -27.23 -2.21 -33.74
N VAL A 260 -26.68 -1.01 -33.99
CA VAL A 260 -27.18 -0.14 -35.07
C VAL A 260 -26.98 -0.80 -36.43
N ARG A 261 -25.83 -1.42 -36.68
CA ARG A 261 -25.59 -2.20 -37.91
C ARG A 261 -26.57 -3.37 -38.05
N ALA A 262 -26.97 -3.96 -36.93
CA ALA A 262 -27.98 -5.01 -36.86
C ALA A 262 -29.43 -4.52 -36.98
N ASN A 263 -29.65 -3.26 -37.33
CA ASN A 263 -30.97 -2.63 -37.41
C ASN A 263 -31.77 -2.72 -36.09
N GLN A 264 -31.04 -2.71 -34.97
CA GLN A 264 -31.56 -2.79 -33.60
C GLN A 264 -31.22 -1.52 -32.81
N SER A 265 -31.71 -1.42 -31.58
CA SER A 265 -31.51 -0.22 -30.77
C SER A 265 -30.07 -0.10 -30.30
N GLY A 266 -29.36 0.91 -30.80
CA GLY A 266 -28.00 1.23 -30.38
C GLY A 266 -27.89 1.57 -28.90
N VAL A 267 -28.91 2.21 -28.31
CA VAL A 267 -28.92 2.55 -26.87
C VAL A 267 -28.96 1.29 -26.01
N VAL A 268 -29.77 0.30 -26.40
CA VAL A 268 -29.82 -0.99 -25.70
C VAL A 268 -28.49 -1.73 -25.87
N GLY A 269 -27.91 -1.69 -27.07
CA GLY A 269 -26.57 -2.24 -27.33
C GLY A 269 -25.49 -1.62 -26.46
N ALA A 270 -25.52 -0.30 -26.29
CA ALA A 270 -24.59 0.46 -25.46
C ALA A 270 -24.66 0.03 -23.99
N LEU A 271 -25.89 -0.03 -23.45
CA LEU A 271 -26.15 -0.46 -22.07
C LEU A 271 -25.73 -1.91 -21.86
N LEU A 272 -26.15 -2.83 -22.75
CA LEU A 272 -25.76 -4.23 -22.64
C LEU A 272 -24.25 -4.41 -22.74
N GLY A 273 -23.59 -3.69 -23.64
CA GLY A 273 -22.14 -3.77 -23.78
C GLY A 273 -21.41 -3.30 -22.51
N TYR A 274 -21.86 -2.19 -21.94
CA TYR A 274 -21.35 -1.68 -20.67
C TYR A 274 -21.61 -2.65 -19.50
N LEU A 275 -22.85 -3.10 -19.31
CA LEU A 275 -23.16 -4.02 -18.22
C LEU A 275 -22.38 -5.32 -18.40
N ALA A 276 -22.43 -5.95 -19.57
CA ALA A 276 -21.83 -7.26 -19.81
C ALA A 276 -20.33 -7.28 -19.51
N ILE A 277 -19.58 -6.24 -19.89
CA ILE A 277 -18.12 -6.23 -19.69
C ILE A 277 -17.72 -5.97 -18.24
N PHE A 278 -18.47 -5.16 -17.49
CA PHE A 278 -18.16 -4.81 -16.09
C PHE A 278 -18.76 -5.80 -15.08
N PHE A 279 -19.88 -6.44 -15.41
CA PHE A 279 -20.58 -7.36 -14.53
C PHE A 279 -19.73 -8.51 -13.97
N PRO A 280 -18.87 -9.21 -14.75
CA PRO A 280 -18.05 -10.30 -14.21
C PRO A 280 -17.09 -9.80 -13.12
N GLY A 281 -16.44 -8.64 -13.33
CA GLY A 281 -15.57 -8.02 -12.33
C GLY A 281 -16.33 -7.58 -11.08
N LEU A 282 -17.55 -7.05 -11.23
CA LEU A 282 -18.40 -6.65 -10.11
C LEU A 282 -18.84 -7.85 -9.26
N ILE A 283 -19.25 -8.96 -9.88
CA ILE A 283 -19.62 -10.19 -9.16
C ILE A 283 -18.38 -10.76 -8.46
N LEU A 284 -17.26 -10.87 -9.17
CA LEU A 284 -16.04 -11.46 -8.64
C LEU A 284 -15.46 -10.65 -7.46
N LYS A 285 -15.52 -9.32 -7.54
CA LYS A 285 -15.20 -8.44 -6.40
C LYS A 285 -16.05 -8.79 -5.18
N ASN A 286 -17.37 -8.87 -5.34
CA ASN A 286 -18.28 -9.19 -4.25
C ASN A 286 -18.09 -10.61 -3.72
N ALA A 287 -17.70 -11.55 -4.58
CA ALA A 287 -17.33 -12.91 -4.18
C ALA A 287 -16.08 -12.94 -3.30
N ILE A 288 -15.07 -12.11 -3.60
CA ILE A 288 -13.77 -12.10 -2.91
C ILE A 288 -13.79 -11.34 -1.59
N ILE A 289 -14.53 -10.23 -1.48
CA ILE A 289 -14.58 -9.37 -0.27
C ILE A 289 -14.67 -10.15 1.07
N PRO A 290 -15.59 -11.11 1.26
CA PRO A 290 -15.72 -11.80 2.55
C PRO A 290 -14.54 -12.73 2.89
N PHE A 291 -13.77 -13.16 1.87
CA PHE A 291 -12.54 -13.93 2.07
C PHE A 291 -11.33 -13.01 2.24
N TRP A 292 -11.36 -11.83 1.61
CA TRP A 292 -10.27 -10.87 1.60
C TRP A 292 -9.83 -10.44 3.00
N GLN A 293 -10.78 -10.25 3.93
CA GLN A 293 -10.48 -9.89 5.32
C GLN A 293 -9.63 -10.96 6.02
N SER A 294 -10.01 -12.23 5.89
CA SER A 294 -9.26 -13.35 6.46
C SER A 294 -7.86 -13.45 5.84
N VAL A 295 -7.76 -13.26 4.53
CA VAL A 295 -6.48 -13.36 3.80
C VAL A 295 -5.54 -12.21 4.17
N ARG A 296 -6.02 -10.96 4.21
CA ARG A 296 -5.18 -9.79 4.54
C ARG A 296 -4.73 -9.75 5.99
N GLU A 297 -5.40 -10.46 6.89
CA GLU A 297 -5.05 -10.54 8.30
C GLU A 297 -3.90 -11.52 8.57
N HIS A 298 -3.70 -12.52 7.70
CA HIS A 298 -2.61 -13.48 7.82
C HIS A 298 -1.23 -12.80 7.79
N LYS A 299 -0.39 -13.14 8.77
CA LYS A 299 0.97 -12.61 8.95
C LYS A 299 1.82 -12.75 7.68
N SER A 300 1.85 -13.94 7.08
CA SER A 300 2.63 -14.22 5.85
C SER A 300 2.18 -13.36 4.68
N VAL A 301 0.88 -13.11 4.53
CA VAL A 301 0.33 -12.27 3.46
C VAL A 301 0.80 -10.83 3.64
N LYS A 302 0.75 -10.29 4.86
CA LYS A 302 1.27 -8.93 5.16
C LYS A 302 2.76 -8.81 4.84
N MET A 303 3.57 -9.82 5.17
CA MET A 303 5.00 -9.85 4.85
C MET A 303 5.24 -9.84 3.33
N VAL A 304 4.56 -10.71 2.59
CA VAL A 304 4.69 -10.78 1.13
C VAL A 304 4.29 -9.44 0.49
N PHE A 305 3.14 -8.88 0.85
CA PHE A 305 2.68 -7.60 0.30
C PHE A 305 3.61 -6.43 0.63
N ARG A 306 4.28 -6.45 1.79
CA ARG A 306 5.31 -5.46 2.12
C ARG A 306 6.47 -5.49 1.13
N GLY A 307 6.98 -6.68 0.81
CA GLY A 307 8.03 -6.87 -0.20
C GLY A 307 7.58 -6.49 -1.61
N VAL A 308 6.37 -6.91 -2.01
CA VAL A 308 5.77 -6.55 -3.30
C VAL A 308 5.64 -5.04 -3.44
N ASN A 309 5.10 -4.34 -2.44
CA ASN A 309 4.96 -2.88 -2.46
C ASN A 309 6.32 -2.16 -2.52
N ALA A 310 7.34 -2.70 -1.85
CA ALA A 310 8.71 -2.21 -1.94
C ALA A 310 9.23 -2.23 -3.38
N CYS A 311 9.05 -3.38 -4.05
CA CYS A 311 9.47 -3.55 -5.43
C CYS A 311 8.65 -2.68 -6.38
N ALA A 312 7.33 -2.54 -6.15
CA ALA A 312 6.49 -1.66 -6.94
C ALA A 312 7.01 -0.21 -6.92
N LEU A 313 7.42 0.29 -5.75
CA LEU A 313 8.00 1.61 -5.62
C LEU A 313 9.31 1.75 -6.44
N GLY A 314 10.18 0.74 -6.39
CA GLY A 314 11.40 0.68 -7.21
C GLY A 314 11.11 0.69 -8.72
N LEU A 315 10.09 -0.07 -9.15
CA LEU A 315 9.65 -0.10 -10.54
C LEU A 315 9.08 1.25 -11.00
N VAL A 316 8.29 1.93 -10.16
CA VAL A 316 7.78 3.29 -10.45
C VAL A 316 8.93 4.29 -10.59
N PHE A 317 9.94 4.21 -9.71
CA PHE A 317 11.14 5.02 -9.81
C PHE A 317 11.91 4.76 -11.12
N SER A 318 12.10 3.48 -11.47
CA SER A 318 12.74 3.07 -12.73
C SER A 318 11.99 3.58 -13.96
N ALA A 319 10.65 3.46 -13.97
CA ALA A 319 9.82 3.99 -15.05
C ALA A 319 9.95 5.51 -15.16
N THR A 320 9.94 6.23 -14.05
CA THR A 320 10.14 7.69 -14.02
C THR A 320 11.50 8.08 -14.58
N TRP A 321 12.56 7.35 -14.20
CA TRP A 321 13.90 7.55 -14.73
C TRP A 321 13.99 7.28 -16.24
N LEU A 322 13.38 6.20 -16.72
CA LEU A 322 13.37 5.86 -18.14
C LEU A 322 12.61 6.91 -18.97
N LEU A 323 11.48 7.40 -18.46
CA LEU A 323 10.73 8.49 -19.07
C LEU A 323 11.59 9.76 -19.14
N TYR A 324 12.25 10.14 -18.03
CA TYR A 324 13.18 11.26 -18.01
C TYR A 324 14.32 11.10 -19.02
N ALA A 325 14.96 9.92 -19.08
CA ALA A 325 16.02 9.64 -20.04
C ALA A 325 15.56 9.78 -21.50
N GLN A 326 14.32 9.36 -21.81
CA GLN A 326 13.73 9.54 -23.14
C GLN A 326 13.45 11.00 -23.48
N THR A 327 13.18 11.87 -22.51
CA THR A 327 12.97 13.30 -22.80
C THR A 327 14.19 13.96 -23.44
N ASN A 328 15.40 13.49 -23.13
CA ASN A 328 16.64 13.98 -23.75
C ASN A 328 16.76 13.59 -25.23
N ALA A 329 16.07 12.54 -25.67
CA ALA A 329 16.07 12.11 -27.07
C ALA A 329 15.23 13.02 -27.98
N PHE A 330 14.35 13.85 -27.40
CA PHE A 330 13.49 14.79 -28.12
C PHE A 330 14.06 16.22 -28.19
N GLY A 331 15.34 16.42 -27.86
CA GLY A 331 16.06 17.68 -28.12
C GLY A 331 16.02 18.74 -27.02
N GLY A 332 15.42 18.47 -25.86
CA GLY A 332 15.39 19.40 -24.72
C GLY A 332 16.67 19.41 -23.88
N SER A 333 16.86 20.47 -23.08
CA SER A 333 17.96 20.54 -22.10
C SER A 333 17.69 19.60 -20.93
N SER A 334 18.62 18.68 -20.65
CA SER A 334 18.44 17.66 -19.59
C SER A 334 18.12 18.29 -18.22
N GLY A 335 18.69 19.46 -17.92
CA GLY A 335 18.41 20.19 -16.69
C GLY A 335 16.97 20.70 -16.58
N TYR A 336 16.38 21.21 -17.67
CA TYR A 336 15.05 21.81 -17.66
C TYR A 336 13.95 20.79 -17.36
N HIS A 337 13.98 19.64 -18.05
CA HIS A 337 13.04 18.55 -17.80
C HIS A 337 13.15 17.99 -16.38
N GLY A 338 14.38 17.93 -15.84
CA GLY A 338 14.64 17.48 -14.47
C GLY A 338 14.03 18.44 -13.43
N VAL A 339 14.10 19.75 -13.68
CA VAL A 339 13.46 20.77 -12.84
C VAL A 339 11.95 20.64 -12.89
N ILE A 340 11.35 20.48 -14.08
CA ILE A 340 9.88 20.29 -14.20
C ILE A 340 9.44 19.03 -13.45
N ALA A 341 10.11 17.90 -13.65
CA ALA A 341 9.76 16.65 -12.97
C ALA A 341 9.87 16.78 -11.44
N SER A 342 10.93 17.43 -10.95
CA SER A 342 11.14 17.68 -9.52
C SER A 342 10.11 18.65 -8.95
N ALA A 343 9.80 19.73 -9.67
CA ALA A 343 8.78 20.69 -9.28
C ALA A 343 7.37 20.07 -9.27
N ALA A 344 7.05 19.23 -10.25
CA ALA A 344 5.80 18.48 -10.30
C ALA A 344 5.67 17.51 -9.12
N PHE A 345 6.75 16.82 -8.76
CA PHE A 345 6.80 15.95 -7.59
C PHE A 345 6.58 16.74 -6.30
N VAL A 346 7.24 17.89 -6.15
CA VAL A 346 7.08 18.74 -4.96
C VAL A 346 5.67 19.34 -4.88
N ALA A 347 5.14 19.84 -5.98
CA ALA A 347 3.80 20.43 -6.05
C ALA A 347 2.70 19.42 -5.68
N ASN A 348 2.77 18.21 -6.23
CA ASN A 348 1.80 17.17 -5.94
C ASN A 348 2.01 16.59 -4.52
N GLY A 349 3.27 16.29 -4.16
CA GLY A 349 3.59 15.55 -2.94
C GLY A 349 3.61 16.37 -1.64
N TYR A 350 3.93 17.66 -1.70
CA TYR A 350 4.04 18.52 -0.52
C TYR A 350 3.06 19.69 -0.51
N LEU A 351 2.58 20.13 -1.68
CA LEU A 351 1.67 21.27 -1.79
C LEU A 351 0.22 20.85 -2.09
N ASP A 352 -0.07 19.54 -2.11
CA ASP A 352 -1.39 18.95 -2.40
C ASP A 352 -2.05 19.48 -3.68
N PHE A 353 -1.25 19.91 -4.67
CA PHE A 353 -1.79 20.40 -5.93
C PHE A 353 -2.49 19.26 -6.71
N PRO A 354 -3.68 19.50 -7.30
CA PRO A 354 -4.37 18.50 -8.10
C PRO A 354 -3.50 17.99 -9.25
N ALA A 355 -3.28 16.67 -9.30
CA ALA A 355 -2.44 16.04 -10.33
C ALA A 355 -2.81 16.42 -11.78
N PRO A 356 -4.09 16.56 -12.18
CA PRO A 356 -4.43 16.99 -13.53
C PRO A 356 -3.90 18.39 -13.87
N LEU A 357 -3.89 19.32 -12.92
CA LEU A 357 -3.36 20.67 -13.13
C LEU A 357 -1.84 20.64 -13.31
N VAL A 358 -1.14 19.85 -12.50
CA VAL A 358 0.33 19.67 -12.62
C VAL A 358 0.68 19.11 -14.00
N ILE A 359 -0.10 18.17 -14.51
CA ILE A 359 0.09 17.60 -15.85
C ILE A 359 -0.15 18.66 -16.95
N ILE A 360 -1.22 19.45 -16.85
CA ILE A 360 -1.53 20.52 -17.81
C ILE A 360 -0.41 21.58 -17.82
N LEU A 361 0.04 22.01 -16.64
CA LEU A 361 1.14 22.98 -16.51
C LEU A 361 2.45 22.43 -17.07
N GLY A 362 2.78 21.18 -16.76
CA GLY A 362 3.97 20.51 -17.32
C GLY A 362 3.89 20.39 -18.84
N GLY A 363 2.73 20.04 -19.38
CA GLY A 363 2.49 19.99 -20.83
C GLY A 363 2.61 21.38 -21.49
N ALA A 364 2.09 22.43 -20.86
CA ALA A 364 2.22 23.80 -21.34
C ALA A 364 3.69 24.26 -21.33
N MET A 365 4.43 23.97 -20.25
CA MET A 365 5.86 24.28 -20.15
C MET A 365 6.69 23.57 -21.23
N GLY A 366 6.44 22.28 -21.47
CA GLY A 366 7.09 21.54 -22.56
C GLY A 366 6.74 22.07 -23.95
N ALA A 367 5.49 22.50 -24.18
CA ALA A 367 5.09 23.11 -25.45
C ALA A 367 5.78 24.46 -25.68
N ILE A 368 5.98 25.26 -24.62
CA ILE A 368 6.74 26.52 -24.68
C ILE A 368 8.20 26.27 -25.03
N GLU A 369 8.86 25.30 -24.39
CA GLU A 369 10.24 24.95 -24.72
C GLU A 369 10.37 24.49 -26.18
N TYR A 370 9.48 23.61 -26.64
CA TYR A 370 9.45 23.14 -28.03
C TYR A 370 9.32 24.32 -29.01
N ALA A 371 8.40 25.24 -28.74
CA ALA A 371 8.20 26.43 -29.59
C ALA A 371 9.42 27.37 -29.60
N VAL A 372 10.15 27.49 -28.49
CA VAL A 372 11.36 28.32 -28.38
C VAL A 372 12.58 27.65 -29.02
N ALA A 373 12.66 26.31 -29.00
CA ALA A 373 13.77 25.55 -29.58
C ALA A 373 13.71 25.46 -31.12
N ASP A 374 12.51 25.55 -31.72
CA ASP A 374 12.28 25.58 -33.17
C ASP A 374 12.35 27.00 -33.78
N LEU A 375 12.55 28.04 -32.96
CA LEU A 375 12.74 29.45 -33.34
C LEU A 375 14.23 29.82 -33.36
#